data_AF-A0A1U9P094-F1
#
_entry.id   AF-A0A1U9P094-F1
#
_cell.length_a   1.000
_cell.length_b   1.000
_cell.length_c   1.000
_cell.angle_alpha   90.00
_cell.angle_beta   90.00
_cell.angle_gamma   90.00
#
_symmetry.space_group_name_H-M   'P 1'
#
loop_
_entity.id
_entity.type
_entity.pdbx_description
1 polymer ?
#
loop_
_entity_poly.entity_id
_entity_poly.type
_entity_poly.pdbx_seq_one_letter_code
_entity_poly.pdbx_strand_id
1 'polypeptide(L)'
;MAILRRVAEAAGPDGRVLLAEINLPEMGTGLAAADTALRVAATVPVPARTVEAVKDLAGRAGLTPAWQGPVGPVRSVVEFSPAVAGDRVPEVAGA
;
A
#
# COMPACT_ATOMS: atom_id res chain seq x y z
N MET A 1 -7.93 6.60 0.58
CA MET A 1 -7.10 7.34 1.55
C MET A 1 -7.71 7.40 2.94
N ALA A 2 -9.05 7.53 3.07
CA ALA A 2 -9.72 7.74 4.36
C ALA A 2 -9.41 6.68 5.44
N ILE A 3 -9.20 5.41 5.05
CA ILE A 3 -8.87 4.31 5.97
C ILE A 3 -7.45 4.47 6.52
N LEU A 4 -6.43 4.58 5.64
CA LEU A 4 -5.03 4.65 6.07
C LEU A 4 -4.75 5.86 6.98
N ARG A 5 -5.38 7.02 6.71
CA ARG A 5 -5.27 8.19 7.60
C ARG A 5 -5.83 7.92 9.00
N ARG A 6 -7.04 7.35 9.09
CA ARG A 6 -7.65 7.00 10.38
C ARG A 6 -6.86 5.94 11.14
N VAL A 7 -6.28 4.98 10.42
CA VAL A 7 -5.42 3.97 11.04
C VAL A 7 -4.13 4.59 11.56
N ALA A 8 -3.52 5.53 10.82
CA ALA A 8 -2.35 6.27 11.28
C ALA A 8 -2.66 7.11 12.54
N GLU A 9 -3.81 7.80 12.55
CA GLU A 9 -4.29 8.56 13.71
C GLU A 9 -4.51 7.64 14.93
N ALA A 10 -5.15 6.48 14.73
CA ALA A 10 -5.41 5.52 15.80
C ALA A 10 -4.13 4.86 16.35
N ALA A 11 -3.12 4.65 15.50
CA ALA A 11 -1.84 4.10 15.91
C ALA A 11 -1.06 5.08 16.82
N GLY A 12 -1.25 6.38 16.65
CA GLY A 12 -0.51 7.41 17.38
C GLY A 12 0.94 7.56 16.91
N PRO A 13 1.69 8.55 17.42
CA PRO A 13 3.00 8.94 16.87
C PRO A 13 4.07 7.84 16.95
N ASP A 14 4.03 7.02 17.99
CA ASP A 14 4.98 5.91 18.19
C ASP A 14 4.43 4.56 17.69
N GLY A 15 3.21 4.58 17.16
CA GLY A 15 2.52 3.38 16.68
C GLY A 15 3.12 2.80 15.40
N ARG A 16 2.72 1.56 15.11
CA ARG A 16 3.05 0.87 13.86
C ARG A 16 1.78 0.43 13.15
N VAL A 17 1.80 0.57 11.83
CA VAL A 17 0.73 0.11 10.95
C VAL A 17 1.28 -1.01 10.09
N LEU A 18 0.74 -2.21 10.26
CA LEU A 18 1.07 -3.37 9.44
C LEU A 18 0.02 -3.51 8.34
N LEU A 19 0.46 -3.49 7.09
CA LEU A 19 -0.41 -3.75 5.94
C LEU A 19 0.02 -5.04 5.24
N ALA A 20 -0.89 -6.01 5.22
CA ALA A 20 -0.77 -7.21 4.41
C ALA A 20 -1.64 -7.06 3.15
N GLU A 21 -0.99 -6.98 1.99
CA GLU A 21 -1.68 -6.83 0.69
C GLU A 21 -1.50 -8.09 -0.15
N ILE A 22 -2.54 -8.43 -0.90
CA ILE A 22 -2.45 -9.44 -1.95
C ILE A 22 -1.85 -8.76 -3.19
N ASN A 23 -0.58 -9.02 -3.44
CA ASN A 23 0.01 -8.68 -4.72
C ASN A 23 -0.44 -9.77 -5.68
N LEU A 24 -1.26 -9.43 -6.67
CA LEU A 24 -1.33 -10.29 -7.84
C LEU A 24 -0.15 -9.91 -8.72
N PRO A 25 0.73 -10.88 -9.03
CA PRO A 25 1.86 -10.62 -9.89
C PRO A 25 1.32 -10.20 -11.26
N GLU A 26 2.13 -9.48 -12.02
CA GLU A 26 1.94 -9.44 -13.47
C GLU A 26 1.90 -10.88 -13.95
N MET A 27 0.70 -11.36 -14.27
CA MET A 27 0.57 -12.68 -14.82
C MET A 27 1.16 -12.61 -16.21
N GLY A 28 2.21 -13.40 -16.43
CA GLY A 28 3.06 -13.29 -17.62
C GLY A 28 2.29 -13.34 -18.94
N THR A 29 2.98 -13.29 -20.06
CA THR A 29 2.28 -13.25 -21.35
C THR A 29 1.71 -14.62 -21.74
N GLY A 30 0.47 -14.65 -22.26
CA GLY A 30 -0.12 -15.85 -22.88
C GLY A 30 -1.53 -16.19 -22.38
N LEU A 31 -2.15 -17.17 -23.03
CA LEU A 31 -3.58 -17.50 -22.82
C LEU A 31 -3.89 -17.97 -21.40
N ALA A 32 -3.00 -18.76 -20.78
CA ALA A 32 -3.19 -19.26 -19.42
C ALA A 32 -3.12 -18.15 -18.35
N ALA A 33 -2.24 -17.17 -18.57
CA ALA A 33 -2.14 -16.00 -17.70
C ALA A 33 -3.37 -15.08 -17.83
N ALA A 34 -3.88 -14.91 -19.06
CA ALA A 34 -5.11 -14.16 -19.31
C ALA A 34 -6.35 -14.82 -18.65
N ASP A 35 -6.48 -16.15 -18.73
CA ASP A 35 -7.57 -16.89 -18.07
C ASP A 35 -7.54 -16.71 -16.54
N THR A 36 -6.35 -16.85 -15.96
CA THR A 36 -6.18 -16.67 -14.51
C THR A 36 -6.51 -15.22 -14.11
N ALA A 37 -6.13 -14.24 -14.93
CA ALA A 37 -6.33 -12.81 -14.62
C ALA A 37 -7.82 -12.47 -14.63
N LEU A 38 -8.54 -13.00 -15.62
CA LEU A 38 -9.98 -12.86 -15.73
C LEU A 38 -10.71 -13.52 -14.55
N ARG A 39 -10.32 -14.74 -14.17
CA ARG A 39 -10.89 -15.45 -13.01
C ARG A 39 -10.68 -14.70 -11.70
N VAL A 40 -9.49 -14.17 -11.49
CA VAL A 40 -9.17 -13.35 -10.32
C VAL A 40 -9.99 -12.07 -10.32
N ALA A 41 -10.06 -11.33 -11.42
CA ALA A 41 -10.86 -10.11 -11.53
C ALA A 41 -12.36 -10.35 -11.30
N ALA A 42 -12.86 -11.53 -11.68
CA ALA A 42 -14.25 -11.92 -11.48
C ALA A 42 -14.57 -12.35 -10.04
N THR A 43 -13.57 -12.71 -9.23
CA THR A 43 -13.78 -13.31 -7.89
C THR A 43 -13.23 -12.47 -6.75
N VAL A 44 -12.27 -11.58 -7.03
CA VAL A 44 -11.66 -10.69 -6.04
C VAL A 44 -12.13 -9.27 -6.35
N PRO A 45 -13.06 -8.70 -5.57
CA PRO A 45 -13.47 -7.33 -5.76
C PRO A 45 -12.33 -6.41 -5.30
N VAL A 46 -11.93 -5.47 -6.17
CA VAL A 46 -11.06 -4.30 -5.89
C VAL A 46 -9.54 -4.60 -6.08
N PRO A 47 -8.75 -3.65 -6.66
CA PRO A 47 -7.60 -4.02 -7.47
C PRO A 47 -6.45 -4.53 -6.64
N ALA A 48 -5.81 -5.58 -7.16
CA ALA A 48 -4.47 -5.94 -6.77
C ALA A 48 -3.55 -4.74 -6.96
N ARG A 49 -2.76 -4.44 -5.93
CA ARG A 49 -1.75 -3.39 -6.00
C ARG A 49 -0.37 -4.02 -5.90
N THR A 50 0.59 -3.41 -6.56
CA THR A 50 2.00 -3.70 -6.30
C THR A 50 2.38 -3.15 -4.93
N VAL A 51 3.49 -3.65 -4.38
CA VAL A 51 4.06 -3.14 -3.13
C VAL A 51 4.36 -1.65 -3.22
N GLU A 52 4.80 -1.18 -4.38
CA GLU A 52 5.11 0.22 -4.68
C GLU A 52 3.84 1.07 -4.66
N ALA A 53 2.77 0.60 -5.32
CA ALA A 53 1.48 1.30 -5.30
C ALA A 53 0.89 1.37 -3.88
N VAL A 54 1.13 0.35 -3.05
CA VAL A 54 0.79 0.35 -1.62
C VAL A 54 1.58 1.43 -0.87
N LYS A 55 2.90 1.50 -1.07
CA LYS A 55 3.75 2.51 -0.41
C LYS A 55 3.35 3.93 -0.79
N ASP A 56 3.06 4.17 -2.07
CA ASP A 56 2.57 5.47 -2.54
C ASP A 56 1.23 5.84 -1.90
N LEU A 57 0.33 4.87 -1.75
CA LEU A 57 -0.96 5.06 -1.10
C LEU A 57 -0.78 5.39 0.40
N ALA A 58 0.18 4.73 1.06
CA ALA A 58 0.51 4.99 2.46
C ALA A 58 1.17 6.38 2.64
N GLY A 59 2.10 6.76 1.76
CA GLY A 59 2.78 8.06 1.81
C GLY A 59 1.82 9.24 1.76
N ARG A 60 0.83 9.22 0.86
CA ARG A 60 -0.21 10.27 0.79
C ARG A 60 -1.17 10.28 2.00
N ALA A 61 -1.14 9.22 2.81
CA ALA A 61 -1.84 9.13 4.08
C ALA A 61 -0.98 9.59 5.28
N GLY A 62 0.27 10.01 5.05
CA GLY A 62 1.19 10.41 6.11
C GLY A 62 1.81 9.21 6.84
N LEU A 63 2.04 8.11 6.13
CA LEU A 63 2.72 6.92 6.64
C LEU A 63 4.07 6.76 5.93
N THR A 64 5.13 6.51 6.69
CA THR A 64 6.50 6.27 6.17
C THR A 64 6.83 4.79 6.33
N PRO A 65 7.28 4.09 5.26
CA PRO A 65 7.65 2.68 5.36
C PRO A 65 8.87 2.51 6.28
N ALA A 66 8.77 1.62 7.25
CA ALA A 66 9.82 1.33 8.23
C ALA A 66 10.49 -0.03 7.96
N TRP A 67 9.72 -1.00 7.49
CA TRP A 67 10.22 -2.33 7.16
C TRP A 67 9.32 -3.00 6.11
N GLN A 68 9.90 -3.95 5.38
CA GLN A 68 9.18 -4.78 4.42
C GLN A 68 9.60 -6.24 4.63
N GLY A 69 8.60 -7.12 4.76
CA GLY A 69 8.82 -8.56 4.79
C GLY A 69 9.13 -9.14 3.41
N PRO A 70 9.35 -10.46 3.32
CA PRO A 70 9.48 -11.13 2.03
C PRO A 70 8.28 -10.82 1.13
N VAL A 71 8.56 -10.42 -0.12
CA VAL A 71 7.53 -10.21 -1.12
C VAL A 71 7.32 -11.53 -1.85
N GLY A 72 6.20 -12.17 -1.57
CA GLY A 72 5.79 -13.38 -2.25
C GLY A 72 4.81 -13.10 -3.40
N PRO A 73 4.59 -14.10 -4.28
CA PRO A 73 3.70 -13.99 -5.44
C PRO A 73 2.22 -13.84 -5.09
N VAL A 74 1.84 -13.88 -3.81
CA VAL A 74 0.43 -13.75 -3.38
C VAL A 74 0.29 -12.73 -2.27
N ARG A 75 1.34 -12.45 -1.49
CA ARG A 75 1.24 -11.55 -0.34
C ARG A 75 2.56 -10.87 -0.04
N SER A 76 2.47 -9.61 0.37
CA SER A 76 3.55 -8.88 1.04
C SER A 76 3.05 -8.31 2.35
N VAL A 77 3.98 -8.05 3.26
CA VAL A 77 3.74 -7.28 4.48
C VAL A 77 4.67 -6.07 4.49
N VAL A 78 4.11 -4.90 4.73
CA VAL A 78 4.87 -3.66 4.93
C VAL A 78 4.48 -3.07 6.29
N GLU A 79 5.50 -2.69 7.06
CA GLU A 79 5.35 -1.91 8.27
C GLU A 79 5.53 -0.42 7.95
N PHE A 80 4.62 0.39 8.48
CA PHE A 80 4.69 1.84 8.40
C PHE A 80 4.70 2.48 9.79
N SER A 81 5.41 3.61 9.88
CA SER A 81 5.32 4.55 11.00
C SER A 81 4.49 5.76 10.58
N PRO A 82 3.62 6.30 11.42
CA PRO A 82 3.02 7.61 11.20
C PRO A 82 4.10 8.68 11.04
N ALA A 83 3.95 9.54 10.03
CA ALA A 83 4.82 10.69 9.86
C ALA A 83 4.63 11.62 11.06
N VAL A 84 5.70 11.89 11.79
CA VAL A 84 5.69 12.89 12.86
C VAL A 84 5.33 14.23 12.22
N ALA A 85 4.45 15.00 12.85
CA ALA A 85 3.84 16.21 12.30
C ALA A 85 4.83 17.33 11.87
N GLY A 86 6.15 17.13 11.99
CA GLY A 86 7.21 18.05 11.57
C GLY A 86 7.81 17.79 10.18
N ASP A 87 7.49 16.68 9.50
CA ASP A 87 8.12 16.31 8.22
C ASP A 87 7.37 16.84 6.97
N ARG A 88 6.30 17.62 7.17
CA ARG A 88 5.63 18.31 6.07
C ARG A 88 6.39 19.59 5.75
N VAL A 89 7.17 19.59 4.67
CA VAL A 89 7.65 20.84 4.06
C VAL A 89 6.42 21.69 3.72
N PRO A 90 6.27 22.91 4.26
CA PRO A 90 5.12 23.74 3.95
C PRO A 90 5.13 24.07 2.45
N GLU A 91 4.00 23.81 1.78
CA GLU A 91 3.76 24.26 0.42
C GLU A 91 3.82 25.79 0.43
N VAL A 92 4.84 26.34 -0.25
CA VAL A 92 5.01 27.78 -0.39
C VAL A 92 3.79 28.30 -1.16
N ALA A 93 2.92 29.05 -0.49
CA ALA A 93 1.88 29.82 -1.14
C ALA A 93 2.55 30.90 -2.00
N GLY A 94 2.66 30.63 -3.30
CA GLY A 94 3.05 31.62 -4.29
C GLY A 94 1.95 32.66 -4.47
N ALA A 95 2.34 33.93 -4.35
CA ALA A 95 1.52 35.14 -4.44
C ALA A 95 0.96 35.40 -5.84
#